data_AF-A0A3C0QY94-F1
#
_entry.id   AF-A0A3C0QY94-F1
#
_cell.length_a   1.000
_cell.length_b   1.000
_cell.length_c   1.000
_cell.angle_alpha   90.00
_cell.angle_beta   90.00
_cell.angle_gamma   90.00
#
_symmetry.space_group_name_H-M   'P 1'
#
loop_
_entity.id
_entity.type
_entity.pdbx_description
1 polymer ?
#
loop_
_entity_poly.entity_id
_entity_poly.type
_entity_poly.pdbx_seq_one_letter_code
_entity_poly.pdbx_strand_id
1 'polypeptide(L)'
;MFVHEMRGQALMRYFSRDFSNAFHSGMNNMVETHMQLAVKSVGDFWYTAWVNAGQPDLYKLEKRALSRKHRRQLEKEEQLWRQVEQPAGRTY
;
A
#
# COMPACT_ATOMS: atom_id res chain seq x y z
N MET A 1 -0.21 30.52 16.49
CA MET A 1 -0.27 31.62 15.50
C MET A 1 -1.50 31.41 14.64
N PHE A 2 -2.38 32.41 14.55
CA PHE A 2 -3.68 32.31 13.87
C PHE A 2 -3.77 33.38 12.78
N VAL A 3 -4.29 32.99 11.61
CA VAL A 3 -4.62 33.92 10.53
C VAL A 3 -6.12 34.18 10.58
N HIS A 4 -6.51 35.42 10.38
CA HIS A 4 -7.91 35.80 10.28
C HIS A 4 -8.20 36.14 8.83
N GLU A 5 -9.15 35.44 8.21
CA GLU A 5 -9.62 35.76 6.86
C GLU A 5 -11.11 36.05 6.91
N MET A 6 -11.56 36.97 6.05
CA MET A 6 -12.98 37.24 5.88
C MET A 6 -13.55 36.30 4.83
N ARG A 7 -14.54 35.50 5.23
CA ARG A 7 -15.30 34.65 4.32
C ARG A 7 -16.72 35.20 4.26
N GLY A 8 -17.00 36.01 3.23
CA GLY A 8 -18.23 36.80 3.15
C GLY A 8 -18.22 37.94 4.17
N GLN A 9 -19.26 38.05 4.99
CA GLN A 9 -19.36 39.06 6.06
C GLN A 9 -18.80 38.58 7.42
N ALA A 10 -18.36 37.32 7.53
CA ALA A 10 -17.86 36.76 8.77
C ALA A 10 -16.33 36.71 8.79
N LEU A 11 -15.73 37.21 9.88
CA LEU A 11 -14.31 37.04 10.17
C LEU A 11 -14.10 35.67 10.82
N MET A 12 -13.34 34.79 10.17
CA MET A 12 -13.06 33.46 10.70
C MET A 12 -11.58 33.29 11.00
N ARG A 13 -11.29 32.61 12.12
CA ARG A 13 -9.93 32.26 12.55
C ARG A 13 -9.52 30.92 11.97
N TYR A 14 -8.38 30.91 11.31
CA TYR A 14 -7.74 29.71 10.80
C TYR A 14 -6.37 29.54 11.44
N PHE A 15 -5.93 28.28 11.50
CA PHE A 15 -4.56 27.97 11.85
C PHE A 15 -3.64 28.51 10.75
N SER A 16 -2.62 29.27 11.18
CA SER A 16 -1.62 29.79 10.25
C SER A 16 -0.83 28.65 9.59
N ARG A 17 -0.29 28.91 8.40
CA ARG A 17 0.57 27.95 7.69
C ARG A 17 1.78 27.53 8.52
N ASP A 18 2.40 28.48 9.23
CA ASP A 18 3.57 28.21 10.08
C ASP A 18 3.23 27.28 11.24
N PHE A 19 2.04 27.46 11.85
CA PHE A 19 1.55 26.54 12.88
C PHE A 19 1.33 25.13 12.31
N SER A 20 0.69 25.02 11.14
CA SER A 20 0.46 23.72 10.49
C SER A 20 1.77 23.00 10.14
N ASN A 21 2.79 23.73 9.67
CA ASN A 21 4.12 23.17 9.36
C ASN A 21 4.86 22.70 10.61
N ALA A 22 4.84 23.50 11.68
CA ALA A 22 5.45 23.13 12.96
C ALA A 22 4.76 21.92 13.58
N PHE A 23 3.42 21.87 13.51
CA PHE A 23 2.64 20.74 13.96
C PHE A 23 2.94 19.48 13.14
N HIS A 24 2.97 19.57 11.81
CA HIS A 24 3.33 18.45 10.93
C HIS A 24 4.74 17.92 11.22
N SER A 25 5.72 18.81 11.41
CA SER A 25 7.09 18.42 11.78
C SER A 25 7.13 17.75 13.16
N GLY A 26 6.37 18.25 14.14
CA GLY A 26 6.26 17.67 15.48
C GLY A 26 5.56 16.31 15.49
N MET A 27 4.71 16.02 14.51
CA MET A 27 4.10 14.71 14.33
C MET A 27 5.05 13.65 13.75
N ASN A 28 6.25 14.03 13.30
CA ASN A 28 7.32 13.10 12.92
C ASN A 28 6.87 11.90 12.06
N ASN A 29 6.39 12.18 10.85
CA ASN A 29 5.95 11.18 9.87
C ASN A 29 4.83 10.21 10.34
N MET A 30 4.06 10.59 11.38
CA MET A 30 2.99 9.76 11.93
C MET A 30 1.89 9.45 10.90
N VAL A 31 1.58 10.40 10.00
CA VAL A 31 0.55 10.23 8.97
C VAL A 31 0.98 9.16 7.96
N GLU A 32 2.21 9.24 7.48
CA GLU A 32 2.83 8.31 6.54
C GLU A 32 2.92 6.91 7.16
N THR A 33 3.33 6.84 8.43
CA THR A 33 3.39 5.58 9.19
C THR A 33 2.01 4.93 9.28
N HIS A 34 0.97 5.69 9.66
CA HIS A 34 -0.38 5.15 9.73
C HIS A 34 -0.94 4.76 8.36
N MET A 35 -0.60 5.51 7.31
CA MET A 35 -1.00 5.17 5.95
C MET A 35 -0.44 3.81 5.53
N GLN A 36 0.85 3.55 5.79
CA GLN A 36 1.49 2.26 5.52
C GLN A 36 0.84 1.12 6.33
N LEU A 37 0.55 1.35 7.61
CA LEU A 37 -0.14 0.38 8.47
C LEU A 37 -1.56 0.09 8.00
N ALA A 38 -2.29 1.09 7.52
CA ALA A 38 -3.64 0.92 6.99
C ALA A 38 -3.65 0.05 5.74
N VAL A 39 -2.73 0.29 4.80
CA VAL A 39 -2.56 -0.53 3.59
C VAL A 39 -2.27 -1.99 3.97
N LYS A 40 -1.34 -2.22 4.90
CA LYS A 40 -1.02 -3.56 5.38
C LYS A 40 -2.24 -4.23 6.02
N SER A 41 -2.94 -3.53 6.92
CA SER A 41 -4.10 -4.06 7.64
C SER A 41 -5.22 -4.48 6.69
N VAL A 42 -5.48 -3.70 5.65
CA VAL A 42 -6.46 -4.06 4.62
C VAL A 42 -6.03 -5.31 3.86
N GLY A 43 -4.75 -5.41 3.49
CA GLY A 43 -4.19 -6.62 2.86
C GLY A 43 -4.33 -7.87 3.74
N ASP A 44 -3.95 -7.76 5.02
CA ASP A 44 -4.07 -8.84 5.99
C ASP A 44 -5.54 -9.26 6.18
N PHE A 45 -6.46 -8.29 6.23
CA PHE A 45 -7.89 -8.55 6.35
C PHE A 45 -8.43 -9.34 5.16
N TRP A 46 -8.13 -8.91 3.93
CA TRP A 46 -8.56 -9.62 2.73
C TRP A 46 -7.94 -11.01 2.62
N TYR A 47 -6.65 -11.15 2.93
CA TYR A 47 -6.00 -12.45 2.94
C TYR A 47 -6.64 -13.41 3.95
N THR A 48 -6.87 -12.93 5.17
CA THR A 48 -7.53 -13.71 6.23
C THR A 48 -8.95 -14.10 5.80
N ALA A 49 -9.73 -13.18 5.22
CA ALA A 49 -11.07 -13.47 4.73
C ALA A 49 -11.06 -14.55 3.62
N TRP A 50 -10.10 -14.49 2.70
CA TRP A 50 -9.94 -15.50 1.65
C TRP A 50 -9.54 -16.87 2.19
N VAL A 51 -8.60 -16.93 3.15
CA VAL A 51 -8.23 -18.18 3.83
C VAL A 51 -9.43 -18.77 4.57
N ASN A 52 -10.13 -17.94 5.36
CA ASN A 52 -11.29 -18.36 6.14
C ASN A 52 -12.48 -18.82 5.28
N ALA A 53 -12.61 -18.30 4.06
CA ALA A 53 -13.61 -18.76 3.10
C ALA A 53 -13.35 -20.19 2.57
N GLY A 54 -12.29 -20.85 3.05
CA GLY A 54 -11.99 -22.26 2.74
C GLY A 54 -11.05 -22.42 1.55
N GLN A 55 -10.03 -21.54 1.45
CA GLN A 55 -8.98 -21.51 0.42
C GLN A 55 -8.89 -22.81 -0.41
N PRO A 56 -9.18 -22.77 -1.73
CA PRO A 56 -9.09 -23.97 -2.55
C PRO A 56 -7.64 -24.48 -2.61
N ASP A 57 -7.49 -25.80 -2.72
CA ASP A 57 -6.18 -26.43 -2.88
C ASP A 57 -5.50 -25.94 -4.18
N LEU A 58 -4.50 -25.08 -4.00
CA LEU A 58 -3.78 -24.42 -5.09
C LEU A 58 -3.03 -25.42 -5.98
N TYR A 59 -2.57 -26.55 -5.43
CA TYR A 59 -1.88 -27.58 -6.21
C TYR A 59 -2.80 -28.26 -7.22
N LYS A 60 -4.11 -28.35 -6.92
CA LYS A 60 -5.10 -28.88 -7.88
C LYS A 60 -5.41 -27.89 -9.00
N LEU A 61 -5.31 -26.59 -8.73
CA LEU A 61 -5.50 -25.54 -9.73
C LEU A 61 -4.30 -25.42 -10.66
N GLU A 62 -3.08 -25.58 -10.15
CA GLU A 62 -1.85 -25.59 -10.97
C GLU A 62 -1.81 -26.78 -11.95
N LYS A 63 -2.34 -27.93 -11.53
CA LYS A 63 -2.45 -29.14 -12.36
C LYS A 63 -3.53 -29.06 -13.44
N ARG A 64 -4.43 -28.08 -13.42
CA ARG A 64 -5.29 -27.81 -14.60
C ARG A 64 -4.38 -27.38 -15.73
N ALA A 65 -4.36 -28.17 -16.81
CA ALA A 65 -3.43 -28.02 -17.92
C ALA A 65 -3.29 -26.56 -18.36
N LEU A 66 -2.20 -25.92 -17.93
CA LEU A 66 -1.85 -24.57 -18.36
C LEU A 66 -1.84 -24.57 -19.89
N SER A 67 -2.58 -23.65 -20.51
CA SER A 67 -2.51 -23.46 -21.96
C SER A 67 -1.05 -23.27 -22.36
N ARG A 68 -0.64 -23.81 -23.52
CA ARG A 68 0.75 -23.72 -24.03
C ARG A 68 1.30 -22.28 -24.01
N LYS A 69 0.42 -21.29 -24.19
CA LYS A 69 0.75 -19.86 -24.11
C LYS A 69 1.14 -19.43 -22.69
N HIS A 70 0.40 -19.88 -21.68
CA HIS A 70 0.63 -19.52 -20.27
C HIS A 70 1.93 -20.13 -19.74
N ARG A 71 2.25 -21.37 -20.13
CA ARG A 71 3.53 -22.02 -19.78
C ARG A 71 4.74 -21.24 -20.31
N ARG A 72 4.69 -20.79 -21.56
CA ARG A 72 5.74 -19.96 -22.17
C ARG A 72 5.90 -18.59 -21.50
N GLN A 73 4.83 -18.05 -20.91
CA GLN A 73 4.89 -16.80 -20.15
C GLN A 73 5.60 -17.02 -18.82
N LEU A 74 5.23 -18.07 -18.09
CA LEU A 74 5.88 -18.44 -16.82
C LEU A 74 7.37 -18.74 -17.00
N GLU A 75 7.76 -19.48 -18.05
CA GLU A 75 9.18 -19.76 -18.34
C GLU A 75 9.97 -18.47 -18.62
N LYS A 76 9.38 -17.51 -19.33
CA LYS A 76 10.00 -16.20 -19.58
C LYS A 76 10.14 -15.39 -18.30
N GLU A 77 9.07 -15.34 -17.50
CA GLU A 77 9.08 -14.67 -16.20
C GLU A 77 10.14 -15.29 -15.29
N GLU A 78 10.22 -16.61 -15.20
CA GLU A 78 11.21 -17.32 -14.38
C GLU A 78 12.65 -17.08 -14.85
N GLN A 79 12.89 -17.03 -16.17
CA GLN A 79 14.20 -16.65 -16.71
C GLN A 79 14.58 -15.21 -16.38
N LEU A 80 13.62 -14.28 -16.42
CA LEU A 80 13.82 -12.90 -16.00
C LEU A 80 14.13 -12.83 -14.50
N TRP A 81 13.37 -13.54 -13.66
CA TRP A 81 13.60 -13.61 -12.21
C TRP A 81 14.95 -14.20 -11.84
N ARG A 82 15.43 -15.21 -12.56
CA ARG A 82 16.77 -15.81 -12.33
C ARG A 82 17.92 -14.90 -12.75
N GLN A 83 17.69 -13.99 -13.69
CA GLN A 83 18.70 -13.03 -14.14
C GLN A 83 18.76 -11.77 -13.27
N VAL A 84 17.72 -11.50 -12.49
CA VAL A 84 17.69 -10.39 -11.54
C VAL A 84 18.46 -10.79 -10.29
N GLU A 85 19.67 -10.24 -10.11
CA GLU A 85 20.57 -10.53 -8.97
C GLU A 85 20.05 -10.03 -7.61
N GLN A 86 19.01 -9.18 -7.57
CA GLN A 86 18.37 -8.73 -6.33
C GLN A 86 16.85 -8.71 -6.47
N PRO A 87 16.09 -9.56 -5.76
CA PRO A 87 14.65 -9.43 -5.72
C PRO A 87 14.31 -8.08 -5.10
N ALA A 88 13.48 -7.27 -5.78
CA ALA A 88 13.04 -5.94 -5.35
C ALA A 88 12.08 -5.98 -4.14
N GLY A 89 12.37 -6.82 -3.15
CA GLY A 89 11.63 -6.96 -1.91
C GLY A 89 12.57 -6.86 -0.71
N ARG A 90 12.42 -5.77 0.05
CA ARG A 90 13.04 -5.49 1.36
C ARG A 90 14.56 -5.31 1.37
N THR A 91 14.98 -4.06 1.21
CA THR A 91 16.01 -3.47 2.07
C THR A 91 15.29 -2.72 3.18
N TYR A 92 15.58 -3.06 4.44
CA TYR A 92 15.23 -2.25 5.61
C TYR A 92 16.32 -1.21 5.85
#